data_AF-A0A959TDM7-F1
#
_entry.id   AF-A0A959TDM7-F1
#
_cell.length_a   1.000
_cell.length_b   1.000
_cell.length_c   1.000
_cell.angle_alpha   90.00
_cell.angle_beta   90.00
_cell.angle_gamma   90.00
#
_symmetry.space_group_name_H-M   'P 1'
#
loop_
_entity.id
_entity.type
_entity.pdbx_description
1 polymer ?
#
loop_
_entity_poly.entity_id
_entity_poly.type
_entity_poly.pdbx_seq_one_letter_code
_entity_poly.pdbx_strand_id
1 'polypeptide(L)' 'SDNDRDQVLHAIGGVVPTATVSGYHPEDVNLDGTVKYTGASNDRDRILQQIGGVLPTAIRVEQLP' A
#
# COMPACT_ATOMS: atom_id res chain seq x y z
N SER A 1 8.34 -9.89 -8.75
CA SER A 1 8.06 -9.41 -7.39
C SER A 1 7.11 -8.24 -7.51
N ASP A 2 5.96 -8.49 -8.12
CA ASP A 2 5.19 -7.46 -8.85
C ASP A 2 3.93 -7.06 -8.07
N ASN A 3 3.89 -7.39 -6.78
CA ASN A 3 2.78 -7.05 -5.91
C ASN A 3 3.20 -5.91 -4.97
N ASP A 4 2.56 -4.75 -5.10
CA ASP A 4 2.82 -3.57 -4.27
C ASP A 4 2.63 -3.86 -2.77
N ARG A 5 1.83 -4.88 -2.43
CA ARG A 5 1.72 -5.41 -1.07
C ARG A 5 3.09 -5.74 -0.46
N ASP A 6 3.95 -6.38 -1.22
CA ASP A 6 5.24 -6.85 -0.74
C ASP A 6 6.20 -5.68 -0.55
N GLN A 7 6.09 -4.64 -1.38
CA GLN A 7 6.85 -3.39 -1.24
C GLN A 7 6.45 -2.64 0.04
N VAL A 8 5.14 -2.47 0.29
CA VAL A 8 4.65 -1.83 1.52
C VAL A 8 5.08 -2.61 2.77
N LEU A 9 5.00 -3.95 2.75
CA LEU A 9 5.47 -4.77 3.86
C LEU A 9 6.99 -4.64 4.06
N HIS A 10 7.76 -4.63 2.98
CA HIS A 10 9.21 -4.45 3.05
C HIS A 10 9.59 -3.10 3.67
N ALA A 11 8.93 -2.02 3.25
CA ALA A 11 9.16 -0.67 3.75
C ALA A 11 8.97 -0.56 5.27
N ILE A 12 8.03 -1.32 5.85
CA ILE A 12 7.77 -1.32 7.31
C ILE A 12 8.57 -2.38 8.10
N GLY A 13 9.54 -3.07 7.49
CA GLY A 13 10.37 -4.09 8.16
C GLY A 13 9.98 -5.55 7.87
N GLY A 14 9.20 -5.78 6.83
CA GLY A 14 9.09 -7.05 6.10
C GLY A 14 8.02 -8.04 6.57
N VAL A 15 7.80 -8.19 7.88
CA VAL A 15 6.95 -9.29 8.39
C VAL A 15 5.93 -8.87 9.45
N VAL A 16 6.06 -7.68 10.04
CA VAL A 16 5.13 -7.20 11.07
C VAL A 16 4.17 -6.18 10.44
N PRO A 17 2.93 -6.57 10.09
CA PRO A 17 2.00 -5.70 9.35
C PRO A 17 1.48 -4.50 10.16
N THR A 18 1.77 -4.47 11.46
CA THR A 18 1.43 -3.38 12.38
C THR A 18 2.57 -2.39 12.58
N ALA A 19 3.75 -2.66 12.00
CA ALA A 19 4.84 -1.70 12.01
C ALA A 19 4.52 -0.51 11.10
N THR A 20 5.13 0.63 11.41
CA THR A 20 4.99 1.87 10.65
C THR A 20 6.35 2.50 10.47
N VAL A 21 6.56 3.15 9.33
CA VAL A 21 7.79 3.92 9.09
C VAL A 21 7.42 5.36 8.75
N SER A 22 8.00 6.30 9.46
CA SER A 22 7.81 7.73 9.20
C SER A 22 8.68 8.23 8.05
N GLY A 23 8.20 9.25 7.36
CA GLY A 23 8.82 9.87 6.19
C GLY A 23 8.02 9.67 4.92
N TYR A 24 8.35 10.46 3.91
CA TYR A 24 7.82 10.31 2.56
C TYR A 24 8.61 9.24 1.82
N HIS A 25 7.98 8.09 1.60
CA HIS A 25 8.56 6.98 0.86
C HIS A 25 7.73 6.72 -0.41
N PRO A 26 8.26 6.01 -1.41
CA PRO A 26 7.49 5.61 -2.59
C PRO A 26 6.20 4.84 -2.23
N GLU A 27 6.21 4.13 -1.11
CA GLU A 27 5.08 3.35 -0.60
C GLU A 27 4.03 4.17 0.17
N ASP A 28 4.35 5.43 0.53
CA ASP A 28 3.41 6.39 1.14
C ASP A 28 2.49 6.99 0.05
N VAL A 29 1.57 6.18 -0.44
CA VAL A 29 0.69 6.54 -1.58
C VAL A 29 -0.38 7.55 -1.17
N ASN A 30 -0.62 7.72 0.13
CA ASN A 30 -1.57 8.68 0.66
C ASN A 30 -0.94 10.04 1.01
N LEU A 31 0.40 10.12 0.99
CA LEU A 31 1.22 11.30 1.26
C LEU A 31 1.01 11.88 2.67
N ASP A 32 0.77 11.02 3.67
CA ASP A 32 0.61 11.40 5.08
C ASP A 32 1.93 11.39 5.87
N GLY A 33 3.03 11.00 5.22
CA GLY A 33 4.36 10.95 5.82
C GLY A 33 4.56 9.73 6.73
N THR A 34 3.72 8.71 6.64
CA THR A 34 3.85 7.46 7.40
C THR A 34 3.37 6.25 6.61
N VAL A 35 4.29 5.37 6.22
CA VAL A 35 3.96 4.10 5.56
C VAL A 35 3.31 3.13 6.56
N LYS A 36 2.13 2.60 6.21
CA LYS A 36 1.39 1.61 7.00
C LYS A 36 0.75 0.54 6.11
N TYR A 37 0.80 -0.71 6.56
CA TYR A 37 0.11 -1.83 5.90
C TYR A 37 -1.28 -2.15 6.50
N THR A 38 -1.50 -1.85 7.78
CA THR A 38 -2.79 -2.02 8.48
C THR A 38 -3.13 -0.80 9.33
N GLY A 39 -4.36 -0.76 9.85
CA GLY A 39 -4.88 0.36 10.66
C GLY A 39 -5.56 1.43 9.82
N ALA A 40 -6.00 2.51 10.46
CA ALA A 40 -6.62 3.63 9.76
C ALA A 40 -5.60 4.33 8.85
N SER A 41 -6.06 4.81 7.68
CA SER A 41 -5.22 5.49 6.69
C SER A 41 -3.98 4.68 6.28
N ASN A 42 -4.14 3.36 6.08
CA ASN A 42 -3.06 2.54 5.55
C ASN A 42 -2.95 2.67 4.03
N ASP A 43 -1.74 2.49 3.51
CA ASP A 43 -1.42 2.63 2.08
C ASP A 43 -2.04 1.51 1.25
N ARG A 44 -2.13 0.30 1.84
CA ARG A 44 -2.74 -0.87 1.22
C ARG A 44 -4.17 -0.59 0.75
N ASP A 45 -4.99 0.05 1.58
CA ASP A 45 -6.39 0.32 1.25
C ASP A 45 -6.53 1.34 0.12
N ARG A 46 -5.57 2.25 -0.04
CA ARG A 46 -5.53 3.18 -1.18
C ARG A 46 -5.17 2.45 -2.47
N ILE A 47 -4.19 1.55 -2.42
CA ILE A 47 -3.83 0.69 -3.56
C ILE A 47 -5.02 -0.17 -3.98
N LEU A 48 -5.72 -0.79 -3.02
CA LEU A 48 -6.90 -1.62 -3.27
C LEU A 48 -8.04 -0.83 -3.93
N GLN A 49 -8.30 0.41 -3.48
CA GLN A 49 -9.27 1.29 -4.11
C GLN A 49 -8.92 1.61 -5.57
N GLN A 50 -7.63 1.83 -5.87
CA GLN A 50 -7.15 2.12 -7.22
C GLN A 50 -7.44 0.96 -8.20
N ILE A 51 -7.29 -0.28 -7.74
CA ILE A 51 -7.57 -1.50 -8.53
C ILE A 51 -9.05 -1.92 -8.51
N GLY A 52 -9.92 -1.14 -7.87
CA GLY A 52 -11.37 -1.30 -7.97
C GLY A 52 -11.99 -2.28 -6.97
N GLY A 53 -11.38 -2.52 -5.81
CA GLY A 53 -11.99 -3.38 -4.80
C GLY A 53 -11.29 -3.40 -3.46
N VAL A 54 -11.73 -4.29 -2.56
CA VAL A 54 -11.08 -4.59 -1.27
C VAL A 54 -10.35 -5.93 -1.28
N LEU A 55 -10.48 -6.67 -2.40
CA LEU A 55 -9.84 -7.97 -2.59
C LEU A 55 -8.49 -7.79 -3.28
N PRO A 56 -7.39 -8.34 -2.72
CA PRO A 56 -6.03 -8.15 -3.23
C PRO A 56 -5.72 -8.96 -4.50
N THR A 57 -6.75 -9.51 -5.14
CA THR A 57 -6.64 -10.32 -6.36
C THR A 57 -7.20 -9.61 -7.59
N ALA A 58 -7.70 -8.39 -7.44
CA ALA A 58 -8.12 -7.58 -8.58
C ALA A 58 -6.88 -7.12 -9.36
N ILE A 59 -6.95 -7.18 -10.68
CA ILE A 59 -5.92 -6.63 -11.57
C ILE A 59 -6.58 -5.57 -12.42
N ARG A 60 -6.06 -4.35 -12.37
CA ARG A 60 -6.46 -3.25 -13.25
C ARG A 60 -5.33 -2.97 -14.24
N VAL A 61 -5.59 -3.21 -15.51
CA VAL A 61 -4.56 -3.10 -16.56
C VAL A 61 -4.27 -1.65 -16.92
N GLU A 62 -5.25 -0.74 -16.77
CA GLU A 62 -5.08 0.71 -16.98
C GLU A 62 -6.31 1.49 -16.50
N GLN A 63 -6.18 2.80 -16.29
CA GLN A 63 -7.33 3.72 -16.32
C GLN A 63 -7.35 4.41 -17.69
N LEU A 64 -8.47 4.26 -18.41
CA LEU A 64 -8.70 5.05 -19.62
C LEU A 64 -8.95 6.51 -19.24
N PRO A 65 -8.50 7.49 -20.06
CA PRO A 65 -8.64 8.93 -19.80
C PRO A 65 -10.07 9.40 -19.55
#